data_AF-A0A8T6CFF6-F1
#
_entry.id   AF-A0A8T6CFF6-F1
#
_cell.length_a   1.000
_cell.length_b   1.000
_cell.length_c   1.000
_cell.angle_alpha   90.00
_cell.angle_beta   90.00
_cell.angle_gamma   90.00
#
_symmetry.space_group_name_H-M   'P 1'
#
loop_
_entity.id
_entity.type
_entity.pdbx_description
1 polymer ?
#
loop_
_entity_poly.entity_id
_entity_poly.type
_entity_poly.pdbx_seq_one_letter_code
_entity_poly.pdbx_strand_id
1 'polypeptide(L)' 'MSLRTPLGHAEGLGSAGHGTGHWWAQRISAVALIPLAPWFMWRLASMPTLWSHDLLQCFQGLGDATLLTAFLLALLY' A
#
# COMPACT_ATOMS: atom_id res chain seq x y z
N MET A 1 -38.15 -7.57 -24.46
CA MET A 1 -37.10 -8.50 -24.95
C MET A 1 -35.77 -7.77 -24.91
N SER A 2 -34.86 -8.15 -24.02
CA SER A 2 -33.54 -7.50 -23.90
C SER A 2 -32.58 -8.07 -24.95
N LEU A 3 -32.23 -7.26 -25.94
CA LEU A 3 -31.21 -7.56 -26.95
C LEU A 3 -29.81 -7.31 -26.38
N ARG A 4 -29.41 -8.04 -25.35
CA ARG A 4 -28.02 -8.08 -24.88
C ARG A 4 -27.43 -9.40 -25.32
N THR A 5 -26.40 -9.34 -26.16
CA THR A 5 -25.67 -10.53 -26.59
C THR A 5 -25.03 -11.22 -25.37
N PRO A 6 -24.94 -12.56 -25.33
CA PRO A 6 -24.28 -13.27 -24.23
C PRO A 6 -22.82 -12.83 -24.04
N LEU A 7 -22.18 -12.29 -25.10
CA LEU A 7 -20.87 -11.66 -25.05
C LEU A 7 -20.83 -10.40 -24.16
N GLY A 8 -21.80 -9.49 -24.27
CA GLY A 8 -21.84 -8.27 -23.45
C GLY A 8 -22.10 -8.51 -21.95
N HIS A 9 -22.52 -9.73 -21.57
CA HIS A 9 -22.61 -10.14 -20.16
C HIS A 9 -21.27 -10.62 -19.59
N ALA A 10 -20.38 -11.13 -20.45
CA ALA A 10 -19.05 -11.63 -20.07
C ALA A 10 -17.97 -10.55 -20.11
N GLU A 11 -18.15 -9.46 -20.86
CA GLU A 11 -17.15 -8.39 -21.02
C GLU A 11 -16.90 -7.54 -19.78
N GLY A 12 -17.83 -7.51 -18.81
CA GLY A 12 -17.67 -6.77 -17.56
C GLY A 12 -16.81 -7.47 -16.49
N LEU A 13 -16.49 -8.76 -16.69
CA LEU A 13 -15.76 -9.58 -15.70
C LEU A 13 -14.25 -9.65 -15.97
N GLY A 14 -13.78 -9.08 -17.08
CA GLY A 14 -12.41 -9.25 -17.58
C GLY A 14 -12.12 -10.68 -18.03
N SER A 15 -11.22 -10.87 -18.99
CA SER A 15 -10.89 -12.16 -19.62
C SER A 15 -10.52 -13.33 -18.68
N ALA A 16 -10.38 -13.10 -17.36
CA ALA A 16 -9.89 -14.09 -16.40
C ALA A 16 -10.68 -14.20 -15.08
N GLY A 17 -11.69 -13.38 -14.81
CA GLY A 17 -12.48 -13.42 -13.56
C GLY A 17 -11.71 -13.17 -12.24
N HIS A 18 -10.36 -13.16 -12.25
CA HIS A 18 -9.51 -13.14 -11.05
C HIS A 18 -8.27 -12.21 -11.14
N GLY A 19 -8.12 -11.40 -12.20
CA GLY A 19 -6.93 -10.55 -12.38
C GLY A 19 -7.04 -9.13 -11.82
N THR A 20 -8.25 -8.60 -11.65
CA THR A 20 -8.46 -7.19 -11.27
C THR A 20 -8.07 -6.91 -9.83
N GLY A 21 -8.30 -7.84 -8.89
CA GLY A 21 -7.98 -7.64 -7.47
C GLY A 21 -6.48 -7.41 -7.22
N HIS A 22 -5.63 -8.32 -7.70
CA HIS A 22 -4.18 -8.22 -7.53
C HIS A 22 -3.60 -6.98 -8.22
N TRP A 23 -4.03 -6.73 -9.46
CA TRP A 23 -3.61 -5.54 -10.22
C TRP A 23 -4.03 -4.24 -9.53
N TRP A 24 -5.25 -4.18 -8.98
CA TRP A 24 -5.73 -2.99 -8.30
C TRP A 24 -4.96 -2.75 -7.02
N ALA A 25 -4.74 -3.79 -6.23
CA ALA A 25 -4.04 -3.66 -4.97
C ALA A 25 -2.53 -3.35 -5.12
N GLN A 26 -1.88 -3.79 -6.21
CA GLN A 26 -0.52 -3.30 -6.57
C GLN A 26 -0.50 -1.79 -6.83
N ARG A 27 -1.58 -1.23 -7.39
CA ARG A 27 -1.68 0.22 -7.61
C ARG A 27 -1.98 0.97 -6.32
N ILE A 28 -2.84 0.43 -5.45
CA ILE A 28 -3.07 1.03 -4.13
C ILE A 28 -1.76 1.07 -3.35
N SER A 29 -1.00 -0.04 -3.34
CA SER A 29 0.25 -0.12 -2.58
C SER A 29 1.26 0.90 -3.09
N ALA A 30 1.43 1.01 -4.42
CA ALA A 30 2.26 2.04 -5.04
C ALA A 30 1.80 3.47 -4.68
N VAL A 31 0.50 3.75 -4.71
CA VAL A 31 -0.04 5.08 -4.35
C VAL A 31 0.15 5.37 -2.87
N ALA A 32 -0.02 4.39 -1.99
CA ALA A 32 0.22 4.53 -0.55
C ALA A 32 1.70 4.82 -0.25
N LEU A 33 2.63 4.21 -1.00
CA LEU A 33 4.07 4.46 -0.85
C LEU A 33 4.46 5.92 -1.18
N ILE A 34 3.70 6.64 -2.02
CA ILE A 34 4.03 8.03 -2.41
C ILE A 34 4.15 8.97 -1.19
N PRO A 35 3.18 9.06 -0.28
CA PRO A 35 3.31 9.85 0.94
C PRO A 35 4.09 9.12 2.06
N LEU A 36 3.98 7.79 2.16
CA LEU A 36 4.59 7.03 3.26
C LEU A 36 6.12 6.95 3.14
N ALA A 37 6.69 6.88 1.93
CA ALA A 37 8.14 6.82 1.75
C ALA A 37 8.86 8.11 2.17
N PRO A 38 8.43 9.32 1.74
CA PRO A 38 9.01 10.57 2.23
C PRO A 38 8.87 10.74 3.75
N TRP A 39 7.73 10.35 4.33
CA TRP A 39 7.56 10.35 5.79
C TRP A 39 8.60 9.45 6.46
N PHE A 40 8.76 8.21 5.99
CA PHE A 40 9.74 7.27 6.53
C PHE A 40 11.18 7.78 6.40
N MET A 41 11.53 8.35 5.25
CA MET A 41 12.83 8.97 5.01
C MET A 41 13.10 10.14 5.95
N TRP A 42 12.10 11.00 6.20
CA TRP A 42 12.24 12.10 7.15
C TRP A 42 12.44 11.56 8.57
N ARG A 43 11.64 10.57 9.01
CA ARG A 43 11.83 9.95 10.34
C ARG A 43 13.25 9.43 10.52
N LEU A 44 13.78 8.75 9.50
CA LEU A 44 15.15 8.23 9.53
C LEU A 44 16.20 9.36 9.51
N ALA A 45 16.01 10.39 8.69
CA ALA A 45 16.93 11.54 8.60
C ALA A 45 16.93 12.42 9.86
N SER A 46 15.82 12.43 10.61
CA SER A 46 15.73 13.12 11.90
C SER A 46 16.45 12.40 13.05
N MET A 47 16.87 11.14 12.84
CA MET A 47 17.61 10.40 13.86
C MET A 47 19.07 10.86 13.89
N PRO A 48 19.58 11.28 15.06
CA PRO A 48 20.95 11.78 15.20
C PRO A 48 22.02 10.69 15.01
N THR A 49 21.74 9.42 15.33
CA THR A 49 22.66 8.29 15.13
C THR A 49 21.91 6.97 14.90
N LEU A 50 22.34 6.17 13.93
CA LEU A 50 21.72 4.86 13.60
C LEU A 50 22.06 3.72 14.59
N TRP A 51 22.87 4.01 15.62
CA TRP A 51 23.47 3.03 16.53
C TRP A 51 22.94 3.12 17.97
N SER A 52 21.92 3.95 18.21
CA SER A 52 21.37 4.20 19.54
C SER A 52 20.06 3.46 19.79
N HIS A 53 19.76 3.22 21.08
CA HIS A 53 18.51 2.63 21.58
C HIS A 53 17.25 3.47 21.27
N ASP A 54 17.43 4.62 20.61
CA ASP A 54 16.41 5.62 20.27
C ASP A 54 15.47 5.15 19.14
N LEU A 55 15.82 4.06 18.44
CA LEU A 55 14.95 3.49 17.41
C LEU A 55 13.56 3.15 17.97
N LEU A 56 13.52 2.52 19.14
CA LEU A 56 12.25 2.15 19.78
C LEU A 56 11.50 3.39 20.28
N GLN A 57 12.21 4.41 20.77
CA GLN A 57 11.59 5.66 21.21
C GLN A 57 11.02 6.48 20.04
N CYS A 58 11.61 6.37 18.86
CA CYS A 58 11.08 7.05 17.67
C CYS A 58 9.78 6.41 17.17
N PHE A 59 9.54 5.12 17.42
CA PHE A 59 8.32 4.43 16.94
C PHE A 59 7.34 4.04 18.06
N GLN A 60 7.56 4.52 19.29
CA GLN A 60 6.69 4.20 20.43
C GLN A 60 5.30 4.83 20.35
N GLY A 61 5.13 5.90 19.56
CA GLY A 61 3.83 6.54 19.38
C GLY A 61 2.87 5.64 18.62
N LEU A 62 1.62 5.54 19.09
CA LEU A 62 0.58 4.74 18.43
C LEU A 62 0.42 5.14 16.95
N GLY A 63 0.47 6.44 16.65
CA GLY A 63 0.43 6.94 15.28
C GLY A 63 1.62 6.49 14.43
N ASP A 64 2.84 6.62 14.94
CA ASP A 64 4.06 6.23 14.23
C ASP A 64 4.09 4.72 13.94
N ALA A 65 3.66 3.89 14.89
CA ALA A 65 3.55 2.45 14.72
C ALA A 65 2.52 2.06 13.64
N THR A 66 1.36 2.74 13.59
CA THR A 66 0.36 2.49 12.54
C THR A 66 0.86 2.87 11.16
N LEU A 67 1.56 4.01 11.02
CA LEU A 67 2.14 4.44 9.75
C LEU A 67 3.25 3.50 9.28
N LEU A 68 4.10 3.03 10.19
CA LEU A 68 5.14 2.05 9.88
C LEU A 68 4.53 0.71 9.45
N THR A 69 3.47 0.25 10.11
CA THR A 69 2.75 -0.97 9.72
C THR A 69 2.13 -0.84 8.34
N ALA A 70 1.47 0.30 8.05
CA ALA A 70 0.91 0.59 6.75
C ALA A 70 1.98 0.65 5.65
N PHE A 71 3.14 1.25 5.94
CA PHE A 71 4.28 1.27 5.03
C PHE A 71 4.78 -0.13 4.71
N LEU A 72 4.95 -0.99 5.71
CA LEU A 72 5.39 -2.39 5.51
C LEU A 72 4.36 -3.20 4.72
N LEU A 73 3.07 -3.05 5.00
CA LEU A 73 2.02 -3.73 4.23
C LEU A 73 2.01 -3.26 2.77
N ALA A 74 2.18 -1.96 2.52
CA ALA A 74 2.28 -1.43 1.16
C ALA A 74 3.57 -1.85 0.44
N LEU A 75 4.67 -2.06 1.17
CA LEU A 75 5.93 -2.53 0.59
C LEU A 75 5.89 -4.03 0.23
N LEU A 76 5.18 -4.84 1.02
CA LEU A 76 5.13 -6.30 0.89
C LEU A 76 4.00 -6.80 -0.01
N TYR A 77 3.05 -5.93 -0.40
CA TYR A 77 1.95 -6.25 -1.31
C TYR A 77 2.33 -6.05 -2.77
#